data_AF-A0AAU2AIL3-F1
#
_entry.id   AF-A0AAU2AIL3-F1
#
_cell.length_a   1.000
_cell.length_b   1.000
_cell.length_c   1.000
_cell.angle_alpha   90.00
_cell.angle_beta   90.00
_cell.angle_gamma   90.00
#
_symmetry.space_group_name_H-M   'P 1'
#
loop_
_entity.id
_entity.type
_entity.pdbx_description
1 polymer ?
#
loop_
_entity_poly.entity_id
_entity_poly.type
_entity_poly.pdbx_seq_one_letter_code
_entity_poly.pdbx_strand_id
1 'polypeptide(L)'
;MSMLTYEQVLAAPLTELKEAADQWSNAARAMGEQQGKYRDQVIVPTHASWSGADADAAQTFMAKVSKELYDAMTEADAIHGVLLDAHTAISAARKELLRLAEQEAPRLNLVVGAGGKAMPAQCLAEPDPEQDARDKKNIEELERAIVNARAAAHEADRAAAWALGRNTGASDKEFNPGGYNTLDKAEAGLGESHFTDASNFIFDEMKTNIDSAQVAEIRRNMEQSESPWAIINPIPGSVAGPRAMGLAIWYEQVKSGGPWDHKPILEKRYDLQSANDFYFKVPDRDVEVSYDIYSNIHYGYVGRSAGISRVELVEAANAGTGGTGTNDPGDDMSMKIGMDLYEKYGPNMTKEQMDAAVLQLIDDMEAKRRAGDTSITQVRPAR
;
A
#
# COMPACT_ATOMS: atom_id res chain seq x y z
N MET A 1 5.35 11.22 1.34
CA MET A 1 5.60 12.44 0.54
C MET A 1 4.22 12.94 0.12
N SER A 2 4.05 13.71 -0.95
CA SER A 2 2.72 14.03 -1.49
C SER A 2 2.65 13.54 -2.92
N MET A 3 1.47 13.12 -3.40
CA MET A 3 1.25 12.73 -4.79
C MET A 3 1.88 13.73 -5.78
N LEU A 4 2.45 13.23 -6.87
CA LEU A 4 3.04 14.08 -7.93
C LEU A 4 2.08 15.21 -8.33
N THR A 5 2.58 16.44 -8.41
CA THR A 5 1.77 17.60 -8.80
C THR A 5 1.44 17.57 -10.28
N TYR A 6 0.41 18.33 -10.68
CA TYR A 6 0.04 18.50 -12.08
C TYR A 6 1.24 18.95 -12.93
N GLU A 7 1.99 19.94 -12.44
CA GLU A 7 3.18 20.47 -13.10
C GLU A 7 4.33 19.47 -13.15
N GLN A 8 4.53 18.66 -12.10
CA GLN A 8 5.57 17.63 -12.10
C GLN A 8 5.32 16.57 -13.17
N VAL A 9 4.07 16.12 -13.34
CA VAL A 9 3.72 15.15 -14.39
C VAL A 9 3.91 15.76 -15.78
N LEU A 10 3.51 17.02 -15.98
CA LEU A 10 3.72 17.71 -17.26
C LEU A 10 5.20 17.94 -17.59
N ALA A 11 6.01 18.25 -16.57
CA ALA A 11 7.44 18.53 -16.70
C ALA A 11 8.33 17.29 -16.63
N ALA A 12 7.76 16.08 -16.55
CA ALA A 12 8.52 14.84 -16.44
C ALA A 12 9.55 14.71 -17.60
N PRO A 13 10.83 14.36 -17.29
CA PRO A 13 11.92 14.29 -18.27
C PRO A 13 11.84 12.98 -19.07
N LEU A 14 10.80 12.86 -19.91
CA LEU A 14 10.47 11.61 -20.60
C LEU A 14 11.48 11.26 -21.69
N THR A 15 12.14 12.25 -22.30
CA THR A 15 13.22 11.98 -23.25
C THR A 15 14.40 11.33 -22.55
N GLU A 16 14.85 11.89 -21.43
CA GLU A 16 15.97 11.40 -20.64
C GLU A 16 15.67 10.03 -20.02
N LEU A 17 14.44 9.82 -19.56
CA LEU A 17 14.00 8.51 -19.05
C LEU A 17 14.02 7.44 -20.15
N LYS A 18 13.59 7.77 -21.37
CA LYS A 18 13.67 6.86 -22.52
C LYS A 18 15.11 6.58 -22.93
N GLU A 19 15.95 7.60 -22.95
CA GLU A 19 17.38 7.44 -23.24
C GLU A 19 18.08 6.55 -22.21
N ALA A 20 17.75 6.70 -20.92
CA ALA A 20 18.26 5.83 -19.87
C ALA A 20 17.82 4.37 -20.08
N ALA A 21 16.54 4.15 -20.39
CA ALA A 21 16.05 2.81 -20.73
C ALA A 21 16.80 2.20 -21.92
N ASP A 22 17.04 2.99 -22.98
CA ASP A 22 17.77 2.53 -24.18
C ASP A 22 19.24 2.21 -23.89
N GLN A 23 19.89 2.96 -22.99
CA GLN A 23 21.25 2.67 -22.56
C GLN A 23 21.34 1.32 -21.83
N TRP A 24 20.38 1.02 -20.94
CA TRP A 24 20.32 -0.28 -20.26
C TRP A 24 20.04 -1.44 -21.22
N SER A 25 19.15 -1.26 -22.20
CA SER A 25 18.93 -2.25 -23.27
C SER A 25 20.21 -2.54 -24.06
N ASN A 26 20.98 -1.49 -24.40
CA ASN A 26 22.26 -1.65 -25.08
C ASN A 26 23.30 -2.37 -24.22
N ALA A 27 23.34 -2.09 -22.91
CA ALA A 27 24.23 -2.78 -21.98
C ALA A 27 23.88 -4.28 -21.87
N ALA A 28 22.59 -4.62 -21.71
CA ALA A 28 22.11 -5.99 -21.69
C ALA A 28 22.51 -6.74 -22.97
N ARG A 29 22.24 -6.15 -24.14
CA ARG A 29 22.62 -6.72 -25.44
C ARG A 29 24.13 -6.97 -25.54
N ALA A 30 24.96 -6.00 -25.17
CA ALA A 30 26.42 -6.14 -25.22
C ALA A 30 26.93 -7.28 -24.32
N MET A 31 26.38 -7.42 -23.11
CA MET A 31 26.73 -8.51 -22.19
C MET A 31 26.28 -9.87 -22.73
N GLY A 32 25.06 -9.97 -23.27
CA GLY A 32 24.56 -11.19 -23.90
C GLY A 32 25.39 -11.62 -25.11
N GLU A 33 25.77 -10.69 -25.98
CA GLU A 33 26.67 -10.96 -27.10
C GLU A 33 28.04 -11.48 -26.64
N GLN A 34 28.59 -10.89 -25.57
CA GLN A 34 29.88 -11.31 -25.03
C GLN A 34 29.80 -12.67 -24.33
N GLN A 35 28.72 -12.95 -23.60
CA GLN A 35 28.43 -14.24 -22.99
C GLN A 35 28.35 -15.35 -24.04
N GLY A 36 27.61 -15.11 -25.12
CA GLY A 36 27.48 -16.05 -26.24
C GLY A 36 28.82 -16.32 -26.91
N LYS A 37 29.59 -15.29 -27.24
CA LYS A 37 30.94 -15.44 -27.80
C LYS A 37 31.87 -16.23 -26.87
N TYR A 38 31.87 -15.92 -25.58
CA TYR A 38 32.71 -16.61 -24.60
C TYR A 38 32.35 -18.10 -24.51
N ARG A 39 31.06 -18.42 -24.45
CA ARG A 39 30.56 -19.80 -24.47
C ARG A 39 30.99 -20.52 -25.74
N ASP A 40 30.71 -19.94 -26.90
CA ASP A 40 30.82 -20.63 -28.19
C ASP A 40 32.26 -20.72 -28.70
N GLN A 41 33.12 -19.74 -28.37
CA GLN A 41 34.49 -19.67 -28.88
C GLN A 41 35.54 -20.11 -27.86
N VAL A 42 35.22 -20.14 -26.57
CA VAL A 42 36.17 -20.54 -25.51
C VAL A 42 35.70 -21.81 -24.81
N ILE A 43 34.53 -21.80 -24.18
CA ILE A 43 34.07 -22.93 -23.36
C ILE A 43 33.89 -24.20 -24.21
N VAL A 44 33.10 -24.11 -25.28
CA VAL A 44 32.78 -25.28 -26.12
C VAL A 44 34.05 -25.89 -26.76
N PRO A 45 34.95 -25.13 -27.41
CA PRO A 45 36.15 -25.73 -28.02
C PRO A 45 37.14 -26.29 -27.01
N THR A 46 37.32 -25.64 -25.86
CA THR A 46 38.24 -26.13 -24.81
C THR A 46 37.71 -27.40 -24.18
N HIS A 47 36.41 -27.48 -23.89
CA HIS A 47 35.79 -28.68 -23.33
C HIS A 47 35.88 -29.87 -24.30
N ALA A 48 35.80 -29.62 -25.62
CA ALA A 48 35.89 -30.68 -26.62
C ALA A 48 37.30 -31.26 -26.81
N SER A 49 38.36 -30.52 -26.44
CA SER A 49 39.74 -30.85 -26.79
C SER A 49 40.67 -31.09 -25.60
N TRP A 50 40.25 -30.75 -24.38
CA TRP A 50 41.07 -30.84 -23.16
C TRP A 50 40.31 -31.56 -22.04
N SER A 51 40.98 -32.49 -21.36
CA SER A 51 40.41 -33.31 -20.28
C SER A 51 41.41 -33.56 -19.15
N GLY A 52 40.91 -33.97 -17.99
CA GLY A 52 41.68 -34.21 -16.77
C GLY A 52 41.34 -33.20 -15.67
N ALA A 53 41.92 -33.39 -14.48
CA ALA A 53 41.55 -32.61 -13.28
C ALA A 53 41.71 -31.09 -13.45
N ASP A 54 42.77 -30.64 -14.13
CA ASP A 54 42.98 -29.22 -14.41
C ASP A 54 41.94 -28.67 -15.40
N ALA A 55 41.52 -29.50 -16.37
CA ALA A 55 40.46 -29.16 -17.31
C ALA A 55 39.13 -28.98 -16.55
N ASP A 56 38.79 -29.90 -15.65
CA ASP A 56 37.54 -29.84 -14.87
C ASP A 56 37.49 -28.57 -14.00
N ALA A 57 38.60 -28.21 -13.36
CA ALA A 57 38.72 -26.99 -12.57
C ALA A 57 38.55 -25.74 -13.44
N ALA A 58 39.21 -25.69 -14.60
CA ALA A 58 39.09 -24.58 -15.55
C ALA A 58 37.67 -24.47 -16.12
N GLN A 59 37.04 -25.58 -16.52
CA GLN A 59 35.67 -25.60 -17.05
C GLN A 59 34.67 -25.08 -16.01
N THR A 60 34.83 -25.46 -14.75
CA THR A 60 34.01 -24.94 -13.64
C THR A 60 34.15 -23.42 -13.50
N PHE A 61 35.39 -22.91 -13.55
CA PHE A 61 35.63 -21.47 -13.48
C PHE A 61 35.06 -20.72 -14.69
N MET A 62 35.27 -21.22 -15.91
CA MET A 62 34.74 -20.59 -17.12
C MET A 62 33.21 -20.61 -17.16
N ALA A 63 32.58 -21.71 -16.71
CA ALA A 63 31.14 -21.77 -16.56
C ALA A 63 30.62 -20.70 -15.58
N LYS A 64 31.33 -20.47 -14.46
CA LYS A 64 31.01 -19.40 -13.53
C LYS A 64 31.10 -18.03 -14.21
N VAL A 65 32.18 -17.72 -14.92
CA VAL A 65 32.32 -16.44 -15.65
C VAL A 65 31.21 -16.24 -16.68
N SER A 66 30.85 -17.29 -17.42
CA SER A 66 29.74 -17.24 -18.37
C SER A 66 28.40 -16.97 -17.68
N LYS A 67 28.19 -17.55 -16.49
CA LYS A 67 27.02 -17.29 -15.66
C LYS A 67 26.98 -15.85 -15.17
N GLU A 68 28.08 -15.29 -14.68
CA GLU A 68 28.11 -13.87 -14.25
C GLU A 68 27.72 -12.92 -15.38
N LEU A 69 28.19 -13.16 -16.61
CA LEU A 69 27.79 -12.34 -17.78
C LEU A 69 26.30 -12.49 -18.11
N TYR A 70 25.75 -13.70 -17.95
CA TYR A 70 24.32 -13.94 -18.15
C TYR A 70 23.46 -13.27 -17.07
N ASP A 71 23.89 -13.35 -15.81
CA ASP A 71 23.16 -12.74 -14.69
C ASP A 71 23.20 -11.20 -14.83
N ALA A 72 24.35 -10.63 -15.21
CA ALA A 72 24.49 -9.20 -15.52
C ALA A 72 23.61 -8.74 -16.68
N MET A 73 23.54 -9.53 -17.76
CA MET A 73 22.61 -9.28 -18.87
C MET A 73 21.15 -9.25 -18.39
N THR A 74 20.77 -10.22 -17.56
CA THR A 74 19.39 -10.36 -17.06
C THR A 74 19.00 -9.21 -16.14
N GLU A 75 19.90 -8.79 -15.25
CA GLU A 75 19.69 -7.62 -14.39
C GLU A 75 19.53 -6.33 -15.21
N ALA A 76 20.41 -6.11 -16.20
CA ALA A 76 20.33 -4.95 -17.07
C ALA A 76 19.05 -4.92 -17.92
N ASP A 77 18.58 -6.07 -18.38
CA ASP A 77 17.30 -6.20 -19.11
C ASP A 77 16.11 -5.91 -18.19
N ALA A 78 16.16 -6.35 -16.92
CA ALA A 78 15.14 -6.04 -15.93
C ALA A 78 15.06 -4.53 -15.63
N ILE A 79 16.21 -3.87 -15.46
CA ILE A 79 16.28 -2.41 -15.28
C ILE A 79 15.72 -1.68 -16.52
N HIS A 80 16.08 -2.13 -17.73
CA HIS A 80 15.53 -1.58 -18.97
C HIS A 80 13.99 -1.66 -19.00
N GLY A 81 13.43 -2.85 -18.73
CA GLY A 81 11.98 -3.07 -18.78
C GLY A 81 11.22 -2.15 -17.83
N VAL A 82 11.67 -2.03 -16.57
CA VAL A 82 11.06 -1.14 -15.58
C VAL A 82 11.09 0.33 -16.03
N LEU A 83 12.23 0.81 -16.53
CA LEU A 83 12.37 2.18 -16.99
C LEU A 83 11.48 2.46 -18.22
N LEU A 84 11.38 1.49 -19.13
CA LEU A 84 10.56 1.61 -20.34
C LEU A 84 9.05 1.63 -20.02
N ASP A 85 8.61 0.77 -19.10
CA ASP A 85 7.22 0.75 -18.65
C ASP A 85 6.88 2.03 -17.88
N ALA A 86 7.76 2.50 -16.99
CA ALA A 86 7.60 3.78 -16.29
C ALA A 86 7.50 4.96 -17.28
N HIS A 87 8.38 5.00 -18.29
CA HIS A 87 8.29 5.98 -19.36
C HIS A 87 6.93 5.94 -20.07
N THR A 88 6.44 4.73 -20.37
CA THR A 88 5.17 4.53 -21.07
C THR A 88 3.99 5.01 -20.22
N ALA A 89 3.93 4.61 -18.95
CA ALA A 89 2.88 4.98 -18.02
C ALA A 89 2.84 6.50 -17.76
N ILE A 90 3.99 7.12 -17.47
CA ILE A 90 4.06 8.56 -17.21
C ILE A 90 3.78 9.36 -18.49
N SER A 91 4.19 8.86 -19.66
CA SER A 91 3.83 9.47 -20.96
C SER A 91 2.32 9.44 -21.21
N ALA A 92 1.66 8.32 -20.88
CA ALA A 92 0.22 8.20 -20.99
C ALA A 92 -0.50 9.17 -20.04
N ALA A 93 -0.06 9.25 -18.79
CA ALA A 93 -0.60 10.21 -17.81
C ALA A 93 -0.42 11.67 -18.27
N ARG A 94 0.77 12.06 -18.74
CA ARG A 94 1.02 13.41 -19.28
C ARG A 94 0.11 13.71 -20.46
N LYS A 95 -0.04 12.77 -21.40
CA LYS A 95 -0.93 12.93 -22.57
C LYS A 95 -2.38 13.10 -22.14
N GLU A 96 -2.83 12.37 -21.13
CA GLU A 96 -4.19 12.49 -20.60
C GLU A 96 -4.42 13.84 -19.93
N LEU A 97 -3.47 14.33 -19.13
CA LEU A 97 -3.54 15.67 -18.54
C LEU A 97 -3.67 16.76 -19.60
N LEU A 98 -2.85 16.70 -20.67
CA LEU A 98 -2.93 17.63 -21.79
C LEU A 98 -4.28 17.53 -22.51
N ARG A 99 -4.79 16.33 -22.77
CA ARG A 99 -6.11 16.12 -23.37
C ARG A 99 -7.22 16.73 -22.51
N LEU A 100 -7.19 16.51 -21.20
CA LEU A 100 -8.17 17.05 -20.26
C LEU A 100 -8.12 18.58 -20.25
N ALA A 101 -6.94 19.18 -20.21
CA ALA A 101 -6.77 20.63 -20.13
C ALA A 101 -7.03 21.36 -21.46
N GLU A 102 -6.58 20.81 -22.58
CA GLU A 102 -6.58 21.50 -23.88
C GLU A 102 -7.77 21.14 -24.76
N GLN A 103 -8.46 20.03 -24.49
CA GLN A 103 -9.57 19.54 -25.32
C GLN A 103 -10.86 19.42 -24.51
N GLU A 104 -10.82 18.72 -23.39
CA GLU A 104 -12.04 18.43 -22.61
C GLU A 104 -12.55 19.65 -21.85
N ALA A 105 -11.67 20.39 -21.16
CA ALA A 105 -12.08 21.58 -20.42
C ALA A 105 -12.70 22.65 -21.34
N PRO A 106 -12.08 23.03 -22.49
CA PRO A 106 -12.67 24.00 -23.40
C PRO A 106 -14.01 23.55 -24.00
N ARG A 107 -14.18 22.24 -24.27
CA ARG A 107 -15.45 21.65 -24.73
C ARG A 107 -16.58 21.86 -23.71
N LEU A 108 -16.25 21.97 -22.44
CA LEU A 108 -17.16 22.19 -21.32
C LEU A 108 -17.27 23.68 -20.90
N ASN A 109 -16.67 24.61 -21.66
CA ASN A 109 -16.51 26.02 -21.26
C ASN A 109 -15.74 26.22 -19.94
N LEU A 110 -14.81 25.31 -19.65
CA LEU A 110 -13.92 25.37 -18.48
C LEU A 110 -12.47 25.61 -18.92
N VAL A 111 -11.64 26.01 -17.95
CA VAL A 111 -10.18 26.07 -18.09
C VAL A 111 -9.51 25.36 -16.91
N VAL A 112 -8.37 24.74 -17.17
CA VAL A 112 -7.53 24.12 -16.13
C VAL A 112 -6.36 25.06 -15.81
N GLY A 113 -6.34 25.55 -14.57
CA GLY A 113 -5.28 26.41 -14.03
C GLY A 113 -4.19 25.62 -13.28
N ALA A 114 -3.37 26.35 -12.53
CA ALA A 114 -2.30 25.79 -11.71
C ALA A 114 -2.80 24.68 -10.76
N GLY A 115 -1.97 23.67 -10.56
CA GLY A 115 -2.28 22.49 -9.76
C GLY A 115 -3.34 21.57 -10.39
N GLY A 116 -3.74 21.81 -11.64
CA GLY A 116 -4.79 21.05 -12.30
C GLY A 116 -6.20 21.45 -11.85
N LYS A 117 -6.39 22.69 -11.37
CA LYS A 117 -7.68 23.17 -10.85
C LYS A 117 -8.58 23.69 -11.97
N ALA A 118 -9.81 23.19 -12.02
CA ALA A 118 -10.76 23.56 -13.07
C ALA A 118 -11.64 24.74 -12.62
N MET A 119 -11.91 25.67 -13.53
CA MET A 119 -12.80 26.81 -13.30
C MET A 119 -13.55 27.20 -14.58
N PRO A 120 -14.69 27.90 -14.48
CA PRO A 120 -15.39 28.43 -15.64
C PRO A 120 -14.48 29.35 -16.47
N ALA A 121 -14.49 29.20 -17.79
CA ALA A 121 -13.69 30.02 -18.71
C ALA A 121 -14.15 31.49 -18.75
N GLN A 122 -15.41 31.74 -18.40
CA GLN A 122 -16.02 33.06 -18.33
C GLN A 122 -16.81 33.18 -17.03
N CYS A 123 -16.66 34.30 -16.33
CA CYS A 123 -17.59 34.66 -15.26
C CYS A 123 -18.84 35.26 -15.91
N LEU A 124 -20.00 34.64 -15.72
CA LEU A 124 -21.27 35.22 -16.15
C LEU A 124 -21.53 36.51 -15.36
N ALA A 125 -22.04 37.54 -16.05
CA ALA A 125 -22.35 38.82 -15.43
C ALA A 125 -23.62 38.77 -14.55
N GLU A 126 -24.52 37.82 -14.82
CA GLU A 126 -25.72 37.53 -14.03
C GLU A 126 -25.72 36.07 -13.57
N PRO A 127 -26.16 35.77 -12.33
CA PRO A 127 -26.21 34.39 -11.83
C PRO A 127 -27.20 33.51 -12.62
N ASP A 128 -26.75 32.34 -13.08
CA ASP A 128 -27.58 31.29 -13.69
C ASP A 128 -27.43 30.00 -12.87
N PRO A 129 -28.39 29.69 -11.97
CA PRO A 129 -28.28 28.53 -11.08
C PRO A 129 -28.18 27.17 -11.80
N GLU A 130 -28.74 27.04 -13.00
CA GLU A 130 -28.70 25.77 -13.74
C GLU A 130 -27.32 25.56 -14.37
N GLN A 131 -26.77 26.62 -14.96
CA GLN A 131 -25.41 26.62 -15.50
C GLN A 131 -24.36 26.46 -14.38
N ASP A 132 -24.53 27.14 -13.24
CA ASP A 132 -23.65 27.00 -12.07
C ASP A 132 -23.62 25.56 -11.54
N ALA A 133 -24.79 24.91 -11.46
CA ALA A 133 -24.89 23.51 -11.04
C ALA A 133 -24.22 22.56 -12.03
N ARG A 134 -24.35 22.82 -13.34
CA ARG A 134 -23.71 22.05 -14.40
C ARG A 134 -22.18 22.21 -14.38
N ASP A 135 -21.69 23.44 -14.24
CA ASP A 135 -20.25 23.72 -14.20
C ASP A 135 -19.63 23.12 -12.96
N LYS A 136 -20.29 23.20 -11.79
CA LYS A 136 -19.84 22.50 -10.58
C LYS A 136 -19.65 21.01 -10.82
N LYS A 137 -20.63 20.33 -11.41
CA LYS A 137 -20.53 18.90 -11.72
C LYS A 137 -19.37 18.60 -12.69
N ASN A 138 -19.27 19.37 -13.78
CA ASN A 138 -18.22 19.20 -14.77
C ASN A 138 -16.82 19.43 -14.18
N ILE A 139 -16.68 20.44 -13.30
CA ILE A 139 -15.44 20.72 -12.56
C ILE A 139 -15.08 19.53 -11.68
N GLU A 140 -16.02 18.99 -10.90
CA GLU A 140 -15.78 17.83 -10.03
C GLU A 140 -15.36 16.58 -10.82
N GLU A 141 -15.97 16.32 -11.98
CA GLU A 141 -15.61 15.21 -12.86
C GLU A 141 -14.23 15.41 -13.52
N LEU A 142 -13.94 16.62 -13.99
CA LEU A 142 -12.67 16.97 -14.63
C LEU A 142 -11.50 16.93 -13.64
N GLU A 143 -11.67 17.52 -12.44
CA GLU A 143 -10.65 17.47 -11.39
C GLU A 143 -10.38 16.04 -10.93
N ARG A 144 -11.43 15.19 -10.85
CA ARG A 144 -11.27 13.76 -10.54
C ARG A 144 -10.45 13.04 -11.62
N ALA A 145 -10.72 13.30 -12.90
CA ALA A 145 -9.94 12.74 -13.99
C ALA A 145 -8.47 13.18 -13.95
N ILE A 146 -8.21 14.46 -13.62
CA ILE A 146 -6.85 14.99 -13.44
C ILE A 146 -6.14 14.31 -12.25
N VAL A 147 -6.83 14.13 -11.13
CA VAL A 147 -6.29 13.40 -9.96
C VAL A 147 -5.95 11.97 -10.32
N ASN A 148 -6.82 11.26 -11.04
CA ASN A 148 -6.57 9.88 -11.47
C ASN A 148 -5.36 9.77 -12.41
N ALA A 149 -5.21 10.69 -13.36
CA ALA A 149 -4.05 10.72 -14.25
C ALA A 149 -2.74 10.99 -13.47
N ARG A 150 -2.77 11.89 -12.48
CA ARG A 150 -1.63 12.12 -11.57
C ARG A 150 -1.32 10.91 -10.69
N ALA A 151 -2.35 10.23 -10.19
CA ALA A 151 -2.19 9.00 -9.41
C ALA A 151 -1.50 7.91 -10.23
N ALA A 152 -1.92 7.69 -11.48
CA ALA A 152 -1.27 6.72 -12.38
C ALA A 152 0.22 7.03 -12.61
N ALA A 153 0.58 8.31 -12.80
CA ALA A 153 1.99 8.70 -12.91
C ALA A 153 2.77 8.45 -11.61
N HIS A 154 2.14 8.71 -10.46
CA HIS A 154 2.77 8.53 -9.16
C HIS A 154 2.92 7.06 -8.76
N GLU A 155 1.92 6.22 -9.05
CA GLU A 155 1.99 4.76 -8.90
C GLU A 155 3.16 4.20 -9.71
N ALA A 156 3.27 4.60 -10.99
CA ALA A 156 4.37 4.19 -11.86
C ALA A 156 5.74 4.64 -11.36
N ASP A 157 5.88 5.89 -10.90
CA ASP A 157 7.12 6.42 -10.34
C ASP A 157 7.57 5.63 -9.10
N ARG A 158 6.66 5.39 -8.14
CA ARG A 158 6.99 4.64 -6.92
C ARG A 158 7.32 3.18 -7.21
N ALA A 159 6.54 2.50 -8.05
CA ALA A 159 6.78 1.11 -8.40
C ALA A 159 8.12 0.95 -9.15
N ALA A 160 8.44 1.87 -10.06
CA ALA A 160 9.73 1.89 -10.72
C ALA A 160 10.89 2.14 -9.74
N ALA A 161 10.78 3.14 -8.87
CA ALA A 161 11.80 3.42 -7.85
C ALA A 161 12.04 2.23 -6.92
N TRP A 162 10.96 1.57 -6.48
CA TRP A 162 11.05 0.38 -5.66
C TRP A 162 11.72 -0.78 -6.40
N ALA A 163 11.29 -1.10 -7.63
CA ALA A 163 11.88 -2.17 -8.42
C ALA A 163 13.36 -1.92 -8.73
N LEU A 164 13.75 -0.70 -9.07
CA LEU A 164 15.16 -0.37 -9.31
C LEU A 164 16.02 -0.61 -8.04
N GLY A 165 15.49 -0.33 -6.86
CA GLY A 165 16.14 -0.65 -5.59
C GLY A 165 16.18 -2.15 -5.25
N ARG A 166 15.35 -2.97 -5.87
CA ARG A 166 15.30 -4.43 -5.69
C ARG A 166 16.03 -5.21 -6.79
N ASN A 167 16.20 -4.62 -7.96
CA ASN A 167 16.87 -5.23 -9.11
C ASN A 167 18.38 -5.29 -8.94
N THR A 168 18.96 -4.58 -7.97
CA THR A 168 20.38 -4.71 -7.67
C THR A 168 20.64 -5.96 -6.83
N GLY A 169 21.83 -6.53 -6.98
CA GLY A 169 22.27 -7.67 -6.18
C GLY A 169 22.24 -7.45 -4.66
N ALA A 170 22.29 -8.57 -3.93
CA ALA A 170 22.36 -8.56 -2.46
C ALA A 170 23.63 -7.90 -1.90
N SER A 171 24.66 -7.74 -2.75
CA SER A 171 25.90 -7.03 -2.46
C SER A 171 26.45 -6.36 -3.72
N ASP A 172 27.52 -5.57 -3.56
CA ASP A 172 28.29 -4.96 -4.64
C ASP A 172 29.05 -5.97 -5.53
N LYS A 173 28.94 -7.27 -5.24
CA LYS A 173 29.69 -8.36 -5.89
C LYS A 173 28.82 -9.39 -6.60
N GLU A 174 27.50 -9.25 -6.53
CA GLU A 174 26.56 -10.24 -7.05
C GLU A 174 25.52 -9.55 -7.92
N PHE A 175 25.09 -10.21 -9.00
CA PHE A 175 23.96 -9.77 -9.82
C PHE A 175 22.65 -10.41 -9.33
N ASN A 176 21.52 -9.77 -9.61
CA ASN A 176 20.19 -10.28 -9.35
C ASN A 176 19.43 -10.61 -10.65
N PRO A 177 19.55 -11.83 -11.18
CA PRO A 177 18.80 -12.24 -12.38
C PRO A 177 17.30 -12.47 -12.11
N GLY A 178 16.85 -12.40 -10.85
CA GLY A 178 15.46 -12.62 -10.43
C GLY A 178 14.67 -11.33 -10.16
N GLY A 179 15.16 -10.18 -10.63
CA GLY A 179 14.52 -8.88 -10.43
C GLY A 179 13.17 -8.72 -11.15
N TYR A 180 12.55 -7.56 -10.92
CA TYR A 180 11.33 -7.10 -11.55
C TYR A 180 11.66 -6.53 -12.93
N ASN A 181 11.12 -7.10 -14.00
CA ASN A 181 11.38 -6.66 -15.37
C ASN A 181 10.21 -5.94 -16.04
N THR A 182 9.09 -5.78 -15.34
CA THR A 182 7.93 -5.00 -15.78
C THR A 182 7.38 -4.21 -14.61
N LEU A 183 6.65 -3.12 -14.91
CA LEU A 183 6.02 -2.31 -13.88
C LEU A 183 4.90 -3.05 -13.15
N ASP A 184 4.11 -3.88 -13.84
CA ASP A 184 3.05 -4.68 -13.20
C ASP A 184 3.59 -5.61 -12.11
N LYS A 185 4.73 -6.28 -12.39
CA LYS A 185 5.39 -7.12 -11.38
C LYS A 185 5.94 -6.28 -10.23
N ALA A 186 6.46 -5.09 -10.54
CA ALA A 186 6.96 -4.17 -9.53
C ALA A 186 5.86 -3.68 -8.59
N GLU A 187 4.68 -3.35 -9.13
CA GLU A 187 3.49 -2.97 -8.36
C GLU A 187 3.01 -4.11 -7.47
N ALA A 188 2.91 -5.33 -8.01
CA ALA A 188 2.55 -6.51 -7.23
C ALA A 188 3.55 -6.76 -6.08
N GLY A 189 4.86 -6.74 -6.37
CA GLY A 189 5.90 -6.93 -5.35
C GLY A 189 5.92 -5.82 -4.30
N LEU A 190 5.70 -4.56 -4.69
CA LEU A 190 5.56 -3.44 -3.77
C LEU A 190 4.36 -3.64 -2.83
N GLY A 191 3.22 -4.08 -3.39
CA GLY A 191 2.03 -4.42 -2.62
C GLY A 191 2.27 -5.56 -1.62
N GLU A 192 2.99 -6.61 -2.02
CA GLU A 192 3.37 -7.73 -1.13
C GLU A 192 4.31 -7.28 0.00
N SER A 193 5.24 -6.35 -0.31
CA SER A 193 6.11 -5.72 0.68
C SER A 193 5.28 -4.93 1.69
N HIS A 194 4.33 -4.10 1.23
CA HIS A 194 3.44 -3.33 2.11
C HIS A 194 2.57 -4.25 2.97
N PHE A 195 2.02 -5.33 2.41
CA PHE A 195 1.27 -6.34 3.16
C PHE A 195 2.09 -6.90 4.32
N THR A 196 3.30 -7.35 4.04
CA THR A 196 4.19 -7.96 5.01
C THR A 196 4.61 -6.96 6.08
N ASP A 197 5.03 -5.76 5.67
CA ASP A 197 5.50 -4.71 6.56
C ASP A 197 4.39 -4.18 7.46
N ALA A 198 3.16 -4.04 6.94
CA ALA A 198 2.02 -3.57 7.73
C ALA A 198 1.60 -4.60 8.78
N SER A 199 1.63 -5.89 8.44
CA SER A 199 1.41 -6.98 9.40
C SER A 199 2.48 -6.98 10.51
N ASN A 200 3.75 -6.81 10.15
CA ASN A 200 4.84 -6.73 11.13
C ASN A 200 4.68 -5.51 12.06
N PHE A 201 4.42 -4.34 11.47
CA PHE A 201 4.22 -3.12 12.24
C PHE A 201 3.07 -3.25 13.23
N ILE A 202 1.91 -3.74 12.79
CA ILE A 202 0.76 -3.78 13.67
C ILE A 202 0.90 -4.85 14.76
N PHE A 203 1.63 -5.94 14.47
CA PHE A 203 2.02 -6.89 15.49
C PHE A 203 2.85 -6.20 16.57
N ASP A 204 3.91 -5.49 16.20
CA ASP A 204 4.77 -4.78 17.14
C ASP A 204 4.02 -3.70 17.93
N GLU A 205 3.12 -2.96 17.28
CA GLU A 205 2.22 -1.99 17.94
C GLU A 205 1.32 -2.66 18.96
N MET A 206 0.69 -3.79 18.62
CA MET A 206 -0.13 -4.54 19.56
C MET A 206 0.70 -5.02 20.75
N LYS A 207 1.87 -5.61 20.50
CA LYS A 207 2.77 -6.10 21.57
C LYS A 207 3.24 -4.97 22.48
N THR A 208 3.55 -3.81 21.92
CA THR A 208 3.96 -2.62 22.66
C THR A 208 2.81 -2.05 23.49
N ASN A 209 1.63 -1.92 22.89
CA ASN A 209 0.52 -1.20 23.52
C ASN A 209 -0.13 -2.00 24.66
N ILE A 210 -0.21 -3.34 24.57
CA ILE A 210 -0.78 -4.15 25.67
C ILE A 210 0.02 -4.04 26.99
N ASP A 211 1.29 -3.68 26.90
CA ASP A 211 2.22 -3.48 28.02
C ASP A 211 2.39 -2.00 28.41
N SER A 212 1.65 -1.09 27.74
CA SER A 212 1.73 0.36 27.99
C SER A 212 1.08 0.77 29.32
N ALA A 213 1.53 1.91 29.86
CA ALA A 213 0.91 2.54 31.02
C ALA A 213 -0.56 2.90 30.76
N GLN A 214 -0.88 3.31 29.52
CA GLN A 214 -2.23 3.63 29.07
C GLN A 214 -3.17 2.42 29.17
N VAL A 215 -2.77 1.26 28.62
CA VAL A 215 -3.59 0.05 28.72
C VAL A 215 -3.72 -0.42 30.16
N ALA A 216 -2.67 -0.33 30.97
CA ALA A 216 -2.74 -0.65 32.40
C ALA A 216 -3.72 0.27 33.15
N GLU A 217 -3.77 1.56 32.80
CA GLU A 217 -4.73 2.51 33.40
C GLU A 217 -6.17 2.24 32.96
N ILE A 218 -6.40 1.97 31.68
CA ILE A 218 -7.73 1.59 31.18
C ILE A 218 -8.18 0.32 31.91
N ARG A 219 -7.34 -0.72 31.96
CA ARG A 219 -7.64 -1.99 32.62
C ARG A 219 -8.03 -1.80 34.09
N ARG A 220 -7.25 -1.03 34.87
CA ARG A 220 -7.59 -0.71 36.26
C ARG A 220 -8.94 -0.04 36.42
N ASN A 221 -9.35 0.80 35.46
CA ASN A 221 -10.64 1.46 35.46
C ASN A 221 -11.77 0.51 35.05
N MET A 222 -11.52 -0.41 34.11
CA MET A 222 -12.49 -1.41 33.66
C MET A 222 -12.78 -2.49 34.72
N GLU A 223 -11.78 -2.86 35.52
CA GLU A 223 -11.88 -3.87 36.59
C GLU A 223 -12.63 -3.38 37.84
N GLN A 224 -12.82 -2.06 38.00
CA GLN A 224 -13.55 -1.51 39.14
C GLN A 224 -15.07 -1.70 38.97
N SER A 225 -15.71 -2.34 39.95
CA SER A 225 -17.17 -2.48 39.99
C SER A 225 -17.83 -1.11 40.12
N GLU A 226 -18.84 -0.82 39.30
CA GLU A 226 -19.75 0.28 39.63
C GLU A 226 -20.52 -0.07 40.91
N SER A 227 -20.55 0.85 41.87
CA SER A 227 -21.41 0.69 43.05
C SER A 227 -22.86 0.53 42.58
N PRO A 228 -23.66 -0.42 43.11
CA PRO A 228 -25.08 -0.51 42.82
C PRO A 228 -25.81 0.83 42.97
N TRP A 229 -25.30 1.74 43.83
CA TRP A 229 -25.83 3.08 44.03
C TRP A 229 -25.58 4.07 42.87
N ALA A 230 -24.57 3.85 42.03
CA ALA A 230 -24.30 4.71 40.86
C ALA A 230 -25.34 4.51 39.74
N ILE A 231 -25.96 3.33 39.68
CA ILE A 231 -26.96 2.96 38.66
C ILE A 231 -28.35 3.55 38.99
N ILE A 232 -28.67 3.79 40.27
CA ILE A 232 -30.03 4.15 40.72
C ILE A 232 -30.23 5.64 41.05
N ASN A 233 -29.18 6.47 41.05
CA ASN A 233 -29.30 7.91 41.30
C ASN A 233 -28.22 8.73 40.58
N PRO A 234 -28.38 9.05 39.28
CA PRO A 234 -27.46 9.95 38.59
C PRO A 234 -27.70 11.38 39.11
N ILE A 235 -26.83 11.85 39.99
CA ILE A 235 -26.81 13.25 40.42
C ILE A 235 -26.33 14.08 39.22
N PRO A 236 -27.05 15.12 38.77
CA PRO A 236 -26.56 16.06 37.77
C PRO A 236 -25.23 16.68 38.26
N GLY A 237 -24.13 16.37 37.57
CA GLY A 237 -22.76 16.74 37.97
C GLY A 237 -21.95 15.64 38.66
N SER A 238 -22.41 14.38 38.68
CA SER A 238 -21.61 13.26 39.15
C SER A 238 -20.38 13.02 38.28
N VAL A 239 -19.22 12.80 38.91
CA VAL A 239 -17.97 12.37 38.26
C VAL A 239 -18.24 11.07 37.50
N ALA A 240 -17.78 10.97 36.25
CA ALA A 240 -17.88 9.74 35.46
C ALA A 240 -17.36 8.54 36.27
N GLY A 241 -18.10 7.44 36.28
CA GLY A 241 -17.68 6.22 36.99
C GLY A 241 -16.35 5.67 36.43
N PRO A 242 -15.61 4.83 37.18
CA PRO A 242 -14.29 4.33 36.75
C PRO A 242 -14.31 3.75 35.33
N ARG A 243 -15.31 2.93 34.99
CA ARG A 243 -15.45 2.36 33.63
C ARG A 243 -15.61 3.43 32.55
N ALA A 244 -16.44 4.45 32.79
CA ALA A 244 -16.58 5.58 31.86
C ALA A 244 -15.27 6.36 31.70
N MET A 245 -14.45 6.47 32.75
CA MET A 245 -13.11 7.04 32.66
C MET A 245 -12.17 6.19 31.81
N GLY A 246 -12.20 4.86 31.99
CA GLY A 246 -11.43 3.92 31.17
C GLY A 246 -11.80 4.01 29.69
N LEU A 247 -13.09 4.08 29.37
CA LEU A 247 -13.59 4.27 27.99
C LEU A 247 -13.21 5.64 27.42
N ALA A 248 -13.19 6.70 28.24
CA ALA A 248 -12.72 8.02 27.81
C ALA A 248 -11.23 8.02 27.46
N ILE A 249 -10.39 7.37 28.28
CA ILE A 249 -8.95 7.22 28.00
C ILE A 249 -8.76 6.40 26.71
N TRP A 250 -9.50 5.31 26.54
CA TRP A 250 -9.49 4.51 25.31
C TRP A 250 -9.84 5.35 24.08
N TYR A 251 -10.95 6.11 24.14
CA TYR A 251 -11.39 6.98 23.05
C TYR A 251 -10.30 7.98 22.63
N GLU A 252 -9.62 8.61 23.59
CA GLU A 252 -8.54 9.56 23.30
C GLU A 252 -7.35 8.91 22.57
N GLN A 253 -7.12 7.61 22.76
CA GLN A 253 -6.09 6.89 22.02
C GLN A 253 -6.51 6.60 20.57
N VAL A 254 -7.75 6.15 20.35
CA VAL A 254 -8.20 5.56 19.08
C VAL A 254 -8.98 6.50 18.17
N LYS A 255 -9.38 7.68 18.65
CA LYS A 255 -10.05 8.70 17.81
C LYS A 255 -9.14 9.14 16.66
N SER A 256 -9.73 9.69 15.60
CA SER A 256 -8.98 10.29 14.50
C SER A 256 -7.95 11.31 14.97
N GLY A 257 -6.71 11.17 14.50
CA GLY A 257 -5.55 11.95 14.94
C GLY A 257 -5.02 11.58 16.32
N GLY A 258 -5.58 10.56 16.97
CA GLY A 258 -5.09 10.01 18.23
C GLY A 258 -3.81 9.16 18.04
N PRO A 259 -3.11 8.83 19.13
CA PRO A 259 -1.89 8.02 19.09
C PRO A 259 -2.03 6.66 18.42
N TRP A 260 -3.21 6.03 18.50
CA TRP A 260 -3.51 4.71 17.91
C TRP A 260 -4.38 4.81 16.65
N ASP A 261 -4.43 5.99 16.02
CA ASP A 261 -4.97 6.16 14.67
C ASP A 261 -3.91 5.75 13.65
N HIS A 262 -3.85 4.46 13.33
CA HIS A 262 -2.81 3.93 12.45
C HIS A 262 -3.06 4.24 10.97
N LYS A 263 -4.29 4.58 10.56
CA LYS A 263 -4.60 4.85 9.14
C LYS A 263 -3.67 5.92 8.55
N PRO A 264 -3.57 7.15 9.09
CA PRO A 264 -2.63 8.15 8.58
C PRO A 264 -1.15 7.77 8.76
N ILE A 265 -0.82 6.93 9.74
CA ILE A 265 0.57 6.45 9.95
C ILE A 265 0.98 5.52 8.79
N LEU A 266 0.12 4.56 8.43
CA LEU A 266 0.36 3.63 7.33
C LEU A 266 0.35 4.35 5.98
N GLU A 267 -0.60 5.27 5.76
CA GLU A 267 -0.64 6.12 4.57
C GLU A 267 0.67 6.87 4.36
N LYS A 268 1.20 7.49 5.42
CA LYS A 268 2.47 8.20 5.36
C LYS A 268 3.66 7.26 5.17
N ARG A 269 3.67 6.11 5.86
CA ARG A 269 4.77 5.14 5.81
C ARG A 269 4.97 4.57 4.41
N TYR A 270 3.88 4.26 3.72
CA TYR A 270 3.89 3.61 2.42
C TYR A 270 3.59 4.55 1.25
N ASP A 271 3.47 5.86 1.55
CA ASP A 271 3.13 6.91 0.60
C ASP A 271 1.86 6.59 -0.21
N LEU A 272 0.79 6.19 0.48
CA LEU A 272 -0.50 5.83 -0.13
C LEU A 272 -1.22 7.10 -0.57
N GLN A 273 -1.43 7.28 -1.87
CA GLN A 273 -1.97 8.51 -2.45
C GLN A 273 -3.17 8.29 -3.38
N SER A 274 -3.47 7.03 -3.74
CA SER A 274 -4.55 6.69 -4.66
C SER A 274 -5.48 5.61 -4.11
N ALA A 275 -6.65 5.47 -4.74
CA ALA A 275 -7.59 4.40 -4.43
C ALA A 275 -6.99 2.98 -4.61
N ASN A 276 -5.95 2.87 -5.43
CA ASN A 276 -5.25 1.62 -5.64
C ASN A 276 -4.28 1.31 -4.50
N ASP A 277 -3.60 2.33 -3.99
CA ASP A 277 -2.60 2.21 -2.94
C ASP A 277 -3.16 1.71 -1.60
N PHE A 278 -4.43 1.99 -1.35
CA PHE A 278 -5.10 1.53 -0.13
C PHE A 278 -5.32 0.01 -0.10
N TYR A 279 -4.93 -0.74 -1.13
CA TYR A 279 -5.05 -2.19 -1.18
C TYR A 279 -3.67 -2.82 -1.40
N PHE A 280 -3.30 -3.73 -0.52
CA PHE A 280 -2.02 -4.44 -0.58
C PHE A 280 -2.22 -5.83 -1.18
N LYS A 281 -1.35 -6.18 -2.15
CA LYS A 281 -1.30 -7.50 -2.74
C LYS A 281 -0.96 -8.55 -1.69
N VAL A 282 -1.76 -9.60 -1.60
CA VAL A 282 -1.49 -10.71 -0.69
C VAL A 282 -0.51 -11.69 -1.37
N PRO A 283 0.62 -12.03 -0.74
CA PRO A 283 1.60 -12.94 -1.33
C PRO A 283 0.98 -14.27 -1.76
N ASP A 284 1.36 -14.73 -2.95
CA ASP A 284 0.93 -16.00 -3.55
C ASP A 284 -0.60 -16.17 -3.76
N ARG A 285 -1.40 -15.08 -3.68
CA ARG A 285 -2.86 -15.14 -3.81
C ARG A 285 -3.38 -14.10 -4.80
N ASP A 286 -4.44 -14.43 -5.53
CA ASP A 286 -5.11 -13.53 -6.48
C ASP A 286 -6.10 -12.55 -5.81
N VAL A 287 -5.64 -11.90 -4.73
CA VAL A 287 -6.45 -10.98 -3.93
C VAL A 287 -5.58 -9.82 -3.42
N GLU A 288 -6.17 -8.63 -3.35
CA GLU A 288 -5.64 -7.49 -2.60
C GLU A 288 -6.55 -7.19 -1.41
N VAL A 289 -5.98 -6.71 -0.31
CA VAL A 289 -6.69 -6.39 0.93
C VAL A 289 -6.48 -4.94 1.35
N SER A 290 -7.52 -4.28 1.85
CA SER A 290 -7.46 -2.91 2.34
C SER A 290 -6.47 -2.79 3.49
N TYR A 291 -5.62 -1.75 3.47
CA TYR A 291 -4.60 -1.50 4.50
C TYR A 291 -5.17 -1.29 5.90
N ASP A 292 -6.44 -0.89 6.01
CA ASP A 292 -7.05 -0.54 7.29
C ASP A 292 -7.46 -1.74 8.15
N ILE A 293 -7.49 -2.97 7.59
CA ILE A 293 -7.74 -4.19 8.35
C ILE A 293 -6.77 -4.32 9.53
N TYR A 294 -5.53 -3.85 9.37
CA TYR A 294 -4.51 -3.91 10.41
C TYR A 294 -4.87 -3.02 11.60
N SER A 295 -5.26 -1.76 11.36
CA SER A 295 -5.70 -0.86 12.43
C SER A 295 -6.91 -1.41 13.19
N ASN A 296 -7.84 -2.06 12.47
CA ASN A 296 -9.02 -2.68 13.08
C ASN A 296 -8.67 -3.92 13.92
N ILE A 297 -7.75 -4.77 13.46
CA ILE A 297 -7.23 -5.91 14.24
C ILE A 297 -6.59 -5.42 15.54
N HIS A 298 -5.80 -4.35 15.49
CA HIS A 298 -5.22 -3.72 16.69
C HIS A 298 -6.28 -3.21 17.66
N TYR A 299 -7.29 -2.49 17.16
CA TYR A 299 -8.40 -2.00 17.96
C TYR A 299 -9.06 -3.12 18.77
N GLY A 300 -9.37 -4.25 18.11
CA GLY A 300 -9.93 -5.42 18.76
C GLY A 300 -9.00 -6.03 19.80
N TYR A 301 -7.75 -6.31 19.43
CA TYR A 301 -6.78 -7.00 20.29
C TYR A 301 -6.42 -6.19 21.54
N VAL A 302 -6.03 -4.93 21.36
CA VAL A 302 -5.62 -4.05 22.46
C VAL A 302 -6.81 -3.68 23.33
N GLY A 303 -8.00 -3.47 22.75
CA GLY A 303 -9.23 -3.18 23.49
C GLY A 303 -9.61 -4.31 24.45
N ARG A 304 -9.52 -5.57 24.00
CA ARG A 304 -9.72 -6.72 24.88
C ARG A 304 -8.65 -6.83 25.96
N SER A 305 -7.40 -6.52 25.62
CA SER A 305 -6.31 -6.46 26.60
C SER A 305 -6.52 -5.42 27.69
N ALA A 306 -7.23 -4.34 27.38
CA ALA A 306 -7.59 -3.28 28.31
C ALA A 306 -8.83 -3.63 29.16
N GLY A 307 -9.42 -4.82 29.00
CA GLY A 307 -10.58 -5.25 29.76
C GLY A 307 -11.93 -4.73 29.24
N ILE A 308 -11.95 -4.07 28.07
CA ILE A 308 -13.17 -3.55 27.45
C ILE A 308 -13.94 -4.69 26.80
N SER A 309 -15.24 -4.84 27.08
CA SER A 309 -16.02 -5.96 26.54
C SER A 309 -16.19 -5.89 25.02
N ARG A 310 -16.50 -7.04 24.39
CA ARG A 310 -16.79 -7.08 22.94
C ARG A 310 -17.91 -6.14 22.54
N VAL A 311 -18.97 -6.08 23.36
CA VAL A 311 -20.14 -5.23 23.11
C VAL A 311 -19.72 -3.77 23.12
N GLU A 312 -18.98 -3.32 24.14
CA GLU A 312 -18.51 -1.93 24.23
C GLU A 312 -17.59 -1.53 23.07
N LEU A 313 -16.70 -2.43 22.63
CA LEU A 313 -15.82 -2.16 21.48
C LEU A 313 -16.62 -2.04 20.17
N VAL A 314 -17.55 -2.97 19.92
CA VAL A 314 -18.38 -2.95 18.70
C VAL A 314 -19.33 -1.76 18.71
N GLU A 315 -19.98 -1.47 19.83
CA GLU A 315 -20.89 -0.32 19.96
C GLU A 315 -20.13 1.00 19.81
N ALA A 316 -18.96 1.17 20.44
CA ALA A 316 -18.17 2.40 20.32
C ALA A 316 -17.71 2.64 18.88
N ALA A 317 -17.28 1.59 18.18
CA ALA A 317 -16.85 1.71 16.80
C ALA A 317 -18.05 2.01 15.87
N ASN A 318 -19.20 1.37 16.08
CA ASN A 318 -20.42 1.55 15.27
C ASN A 318 -21.25 2.80 15.63
N ALA A 319 -21.02 3.42 16.80
CA ALA A 319 -21.70 4.64 17.21
C ALA A 319 -21.27 5.87 16.39
N GLY A 320 -20.19 5.79 15.61
CA GLY A 320 -19.78 6.81 14.64
C GLY A 320 -19.72 8.22 15.24
N THR A 321 -19.20 8.35 16.46
CA THR A 321 -19.25 9.60 17.24
C THR A 321 -18.29 10.64 16.68
N GLY A 322 -18.56 11.21 15.51
CA GLY A 322 -17.92 12.40 14.92
C GLY A 322 -16.39 12.40 14.74
N GLY A 323 -15.69 11.38 15.23
CA GLY A 323 -14.23 11.26 15.30
C GLY A 323 -13.73 9.82 15.24
N THR A 324 -14.61 8.83 15.06
CA THR A 324 -14.28 7.50 14.55
C THR A 324 -15.09 7.34 13.26
N GLY A 325 -14.46 6.87 12.17
CA GLY A 325 -15.08 6.83 10.84
C GLY A 325 -16.38 6.00 10.78
N THR A 326 -17.03 5.99 9.62
CA THR A 326 -18.16 5.08 9.37
C THR A 326 -17.64 3.65 9.26
N ASN A 327 -18.06 2.76 10.17
CA ASN A 327 -17.74 1.34 10.12
C ASN A 327 -18.57 0.59 9.09
N ASP A 328 -17.93 -0.30 8.34
CA ASP A 328 -18.60 -1.27 7.47
C ASP A 328 -18.47 -2.72 8.00
N PRO A 329 -19.15 -3.70 7.37
CA PRO A 329 -19.09 -5.09 7.84
C PRO A 329 -17.70 -5.73 7.84
N GLY A 330 -16.77 -5.28 7.00
CA GLY A 330 -15.40 -5.80 6.98
C GLY A 330 -14.51 -5.18 8.06
N ASP A 331 -14.74 -3.92 8.44
CA ASP A 331 -14.14 -3.34 9.65
C ASP A 331 -14.52 -4.17 10.88
N ASP A 332 -15.80 -4.50 10.98
CA ASP A 332 -16.39 -5.32 12.02
C ASP A 332 -15.75 -6.72 12.10
N MET A 333 -15.52 -7.37 10.96
CA MET A 333 -14.82 -8.66 10.88
C MET A 333 -13.36 -8.54 11.34
N SER A 334 -12.66 -7.50 10.88
CA SER A 334 -11.25 -7.25 11.22
C SER A 334 -11.06 -7.02 12.72
N MET A 335 -11.92 -6.19 13.32
CA MET A 335 -11.93 -5.96 14.77
C MET A 335 -12.21 -7.25 15.56
N LYS A 336 -13.21 -8.04 15.12
CA LYS A 336 -13.56 -9.29 15.81
C LYS A 336 -12.40 -10.29 15.79
N ILE A 337 -11.65 -10.40 14.70
CA ILE A 337 -10.43 -11.23 14.66
C ILE A 337 -9.39 -10.75 15.67
N GLY A 338 -9.19 -9.44 15.82
CA GLY A 338 -8.33 -8.89 16.89
C GLY A 338 -8.78 -9.32 18.29
N MET A 339 -10.09 -9.27 18.56
CA MET A 339 -10.66 -9.72 19.84
C MET A 339 -10.45 -11.21 20.06
N ASP A 340 -10.68 -12.04 19.03
CA ASP A 340 -10.51 -13.49 19.06
C ASP A 340 -9.04 -13.87 19.35
N LEU A 341 -8.09 -13.16 18.73
CA LEU A 341 -6.66 -13.36 18.95
C LEU A 341 -6.27 -13.13 20.41
N TYR A 342 -6.73 -12.03 21.03
CA TYR A 342 -6.43 -11.76 22.43
C TYR A 342 -7.12 -12.75 23.38
N GLU A 343 -8.39 -13.08 23.14
CA GLU A 343 -9.10 -14.02 23.99
C GLU A 343 -8.53 -15.43 23.93
N LYS A 344 -8.00 -15.83 22.78
CA LYS A 344 -7.41 -17.16 22.58
C LYS A 344 -5.97 -17.26 23.09
N TYR A 345 -5.14 -16.26 22.81
CA TYR A 345 -3.69 -16.34 23.07
C TYR A 345 -3.20 -15.36 24.14
N GLY A 346 -4.01 -14.35 24.47
CA GLY A 346 -3.65 -13.29 25.41
C GLY A 346 -2.35 -12.59 25.01
N PRO A 347 -1.54 -12.13 25.98
CA PRO A 347 -0.27 -11.48 25.69
C PRO A 347 0.76 -12.41 25.01
N ASN A 348 0.52 -13.72 24.91
CA ASN A 348 1.46 -14.69 24.34
C ASN A 348 1.22 -14.98 22.85
N MET A 349 0.33 -14.24 22.18
CA MET A 349 0.12 -14.36 20.74
C MET A 349 1.46 -14.22 19.98
N THR A 350 1.73 -15.17 19.08
CA THR A 350 2.89 -15.13 18.19
C THR A 350 2.55 -14.48 16.86
N LYS A 351 3.58 -14.06 16.11
CA LYS A 351 3.40 -13.45 14.79
C LYS A 351 2.74 -14.42 13.81
N GLU A 352 3.15 -15.69 13.84
CA GLU A 352 2.60 -16.74 12.98
C GLU A 352 1.11 -16.96 13.24
N GLN A 353 0.67 -16.85 14.50
CA GLN A 353 -0.74 -16.97 14.87
C GLN A 353 -1.56 -15.79 14.35
N MET A 354 -1.01 -14.58 14.41
CA MET A 354 -1.64 -13.39 13.86
C MET A 354 -1.72 -13.47 12.33
N ASP A 355 -0.62 -13.81 11.65
CA ASP A 355 -0.58 -13.93 10.19
C ASP A 355 -1.58 -14.98 9.68
N ALA A 356 -1.67 -16.12 10.35
CA ALA A 356 -2.67 -17.14 10.02
C ALA A 356 -4.11 -16.61 10.16
N ALA A 357 -4.39 -15.80 11.19
CA ALA A 357 -5.69 -15.19 11.38
C ALA A 357 -6.00 -14.08 10.34
N VAL A 358 -5.01 -13.30 9.93
CA VAL A 358 -5.14 -12.32 8.84
C VAL A 358 -5.49 -13.02 7.52
N LEU A 359 -4.79 -14.12 7.20
CA LEU A 359 -5.09 -14.89 5.99
C LEU A 359 -6.50 -15.51 6.04
N GLN A 360 -6.92 -16.03 7.19
CA GLN A 360 -8.28 -16.55 7.36
C GLN A 360 -9.35 -15.46 7.24
N LEU A 361 -9.09 -14.27 7.79
CA LEU A 361 -9.97 -13.10 7.66
C LEU A 361 -10.21 -12.75 6.19
N ILE A 362 -9.13 -12.73 5.39
CA ILE A 362 -9.19 -12.46 3.96
C ILE A 362 -10.02 -13.54 3.24
N ASP A 363 -9.80 -14.81 3.56
CA ASP A 363 -10.57 -15.93 3.00
C ASP A 363 -12.07 -15.82 3.33
N ASP A 364 -12.41 -15.42 4.55
CA ASP A 364 -13.80 -15.23 5.00
C ASP A 364 -14.47 -14.05 4.28
N MET A 365 -13.75 -12.93 4.12
CA MET A 365 -14.22 -11.76 3.38
C MET A 365 -14.43 -12.09 1.89
N GLU A 366 -13.50 -12.82 1.28
CA GLU A 366 -13.64 -13.28 -0.12
C GLU A 366 -14.83 -14.22 -0.29
N ALA A 367 -15.05 -15.15 0.65
CA ALA A 367 -16.19 -16.06 0.61
C ALA A 367 -17.52 -15.30 0.62
N LYS A 368 -17.65 -14.26 1.47
CA LYS A 368 -18.82 -13.39 1.50
C LYS A 368 -19.01 -12.63 0.18
N ARG A 369 -17.94 -12.04 -0.37
CA ARG A 369 -17.99 -11.33 -1.66
C ARG A 369 -18.42 -12.26 -2.80
N ARG A 370 -17.88 -13.49 -2.84
CA ARG A 370 -18.26 -14.53 -3.82
C ARG A 370 -19.71 -15.00 -3.66
N ALA A 371 -20.27 -14.90 -2.46
CA ALA A 371 -21.68 -15.14 -2.18
C ALA A 371 -22.60 -13.96 -2.56
N GLY A 372 -22.05 -12.87 -3.11
CA GLY A 372 -22.81 -11.70 -3.58
C GLY A 372 -22.95 -10.57 -2.57
N ASP A 373 -22.23 -10.63 -1.44
CA ASP A 373 -22.21 -9.54 -0.46
C ASP A 373 -21.35 -8.38 -0.95
N THR A 374 -22.00 -7.31 -1.43
CA THR A 374 -21.32 -6.10 -1.93
C THR A 374 -20.93 -5.12 -0.81
N SER A 375 -21.27 -5.43 0.44
CA SER A 375 -20.91 -4.58 1.59
C SER A 375 -19.49 -4.83 2.10
N ILE A 376 -18.86 -5.93 1.69
CA ILE A 376 -17.46 -6.23 1.96
C ILE A 376 -16.59 -5.50 0.94
N THR A 377 -15.96 -4.41 1.39
CA THR A 377 -15.12 -3.55 0.54
C THR A 377 -13.62 -3.85 0.69
N GLN A 378 -13.22 -4.49 1.79
CA GLN A 378 -11.83 -4.68 2.20
C GLN A 378 -11.05 -5.67 1.34
N VAL A 379 -11.70 -6.47 0.50
CA VAL A 379 -11.00 -7.42 -0.40
C VAL A 379 -11.48 -7.28 -1.83
N ARG A 380 -10.55 -7.35 -2.77
CA ARG A 380 -10.83 -7.32 -4.21
C ARG A 380 -9.88 -8.24 -4.98
N PRO A 381 -10.24 -8.69 -6.20
CA PRO A 381 -9.31 -9.42 -7.06
C PRO A 381 -8.02 -8.61 -7.25
N ALA A 382 -6.89 -9.30 -7.33
CA ALA A 382 -5.66 -8.61 -7.67
C ALA A 382 -5.69 -8.10 -9.12
N ARG A 383 -4.92 -7.04 -9.35
CA ARG A 383 -4.77 -6.42 -10.67
C ARG A 383 -3.73 -7.13 -11.53
#